data_AF-A0A8J6YXE5-F1
#
_entry.id   AF-A0A8J6YXE5-F1
#
_cell.length_a   1.000
_cell.length_b   1.000
_cell.length_c   1.000
_cell.angle_alpha   90.00
_cell.angle_beta   90.00
_cell.angle_gamma   90.00
#
_symmetry.space_group_name_H-M   'P 1'
#
loop_
_entity.id
_entity.type
_entity.pdbx_description
1 polymer ?
#
loop_
_entity_poly.entity_id
_entity_poly.type
_entity_poly.pdbx_seq_one_letter_code
_entity_poly.pdbx_strand_id
1 'polypeptide(L)'
;DTPPGAAAAGTGQGSLALGAAPPPPPLTIADFLHALNFPQDPEDTDGFRALRLALKSPRTAPLVQAAQDALTLLSQAGLYMDDLPPDHPRPELWRRFAAGERGGALSALGGIRDPGALATCGAALREDPVFRDAVHHFLRHFDLMLAARAEKMEDATLVRLAETRSGRAFMLLGRAVGMFG
;
A
#
# COMPACT_ATOMS: atom_id res chain seq x y z
N ASP A 1 -1.16 -43.79 65.56
CA ASP A 1 -0.83 -42.36 65.72
C ASP A 1 -0.80 -41.72 64.34
N THR A 2 -1.65 -40.73 64.14
CA THR A 2 -1.85 -39.86 62.96
C THR A 2 -1.89 -38.43 63.53
N PRO A 3 -1.64 -37.31 62.81
CA PRO A 3 -0.74 -36.88 61.71
C PRO A 3 0.14 -35.69 62.23
N PRO A 4 0.40 -34.50 61.58
CA PRO A 4 0.40 -33.99 60.17
C PRO A 4 1.75 -33.28 59.81
N GLY A 5 2.04 -32.62 58.67
CA GLY A 5 1.35 -32.17 57.47
C GLY A 5 2.20 -31.07 56.76
N ALA A 6 1.79 -30.70 55.53
CA ALA A 6 2.29 -29.62 54.64
C ALA A 6 3.59 -29.92 53.85
N ALA A 7 3.72 -29.62 52.56
CA ALA A 7 3.04 -28.63 51.74
C ALA A 7 2.91 -29.06 50.26
N ALA A 8 1.92 -28.48 49.61
CA ALA A 8 1.58 -28.63 48.21
C ALA A 8 2.70 -28.17 47.26
N ALA A 9 2.95 -28.97 46.21
CA ALA A 9 3.66 -28.54 45.01
C ALA A 9 2.80 -28.88 43.78
N GLY A 10 1.68 -28.18 43.65
CA GLY A 10 0.92 -28.11 42.41
C GLY A 10 1.28 -26.82 41.69
N THR A 11 2.38 -26.81 40.94
CA THR A 11 2.62 -25.83 39.85
C THR A 11 3.66 -26.41 38.91
N GLY A 12 3.24 -26.62 37.66
CA GLY A 12 4.09 -27.13 36.60
C GLY A 12 3.36 -27.15 35.27
N GLN A 13 2.70 -26.03 34.98
CA GLN A 13 2.51 -25.47 33.63
C GLN A 13 2.31 -26.54 32.53
N GLY A 14 1.04 -26.87 32.27
CA GLY A 14 0.65 -27.55 31.04
C GLY A 14 1.24 -26.76 29.86
N SER A 15 2.16 -27.40 29.16
CA SER A 15 2.77 -26.89 27.94
C SER A 15 1.65 -26.56 26.94
N LEU A 16 1.31 -25.27 26.84
CA LEU A 16 0.55 -24.75 25.73
C LEU A 16 1.45 -24.86 24.51
N ALA A 17 1.42 -26.03 23.88
CA ALA A 17 1.90 -26.22 22.53
C ALA A 17 0.98 -25.41 21.61
N LEU A 18 1.22 -24.09 21.58
CA LEU A 18 0.76 -23.24 20.50
C LEU A 18 1.48 -23.78 19.27
N GLY A 19 0.83 -24.71 18.56
CA GLY A 19 1.35 -25.25 17.31
C GLY A 19 1.74 -24.05 16.46
N ALA A 20 3.05 -23.89 16.23
CA ALA A 20 3.56 -22.80 15.43
C ALA A 20 2.84 -22.89 14.10
N ALA A 21 1.98 -21.91 13.80
CA ALA A 21 1.34 -21.84 12.50
C ALA A 21 2.46 -21.90 11.45
N PRO A 22 2.31 -22.72 10.39
CA PRO A 22 3.34 -22.82 9.38
C PRO A 22 3.70 -21.41 8.90
N PRO A 23 5.00 -21.14 8.63
CA PRO A 23 5.42 -19.82 8.17
C PRO A 23 4.57 -19.43 6.96
N PRO A 24 4.01 -18.21 6.94
CA PRO A 24 3.15 -17.80 5.85
C PRO A 24 3.88 -17.96 4.51
N PRO A 25 3.18 -18.40 3.46
CA PRO A 25 3.80 -18.54 2.14
C PRO A 25 4.40 -17.19 1.70
N PRO A 26 5.50 -17.23 0.91
CA PRO A 26 6.12 -16.01 0.43
C PRO A 26 5.10 -15.18 -0.36
N LEU A 27 5.11 -13.86 -0.13
CA LEU A 27 4.22 -12.93 -0.81
C LEU A 27 4.49 -12.96 -2.33
N THR A 28 3.51 -13.40 -3.11
CA THR A 28 3.62 -13.39 -4.57
C THR A 28 3.41 -11.97 -5.13
N ILE A 29 3.80 -11.74 -6.40
CA ILE A 29 3.50 -10.47 -7.08
C ILE A 29 2.00 -10.25 -7.19
N ALA A 30 1.21 -11.30 -7.44
CA ALA A 30 -0.24 -11.22 -7.49
C ALA A 30 -0.82 -10.80 -6.13
N ASP A 31 -0.42 -11.45 -5.03
CA ASP A 31 -0.85 -11.05 -3.68
C ASP A 31 -0.43 -9.61 -3.37
N PHE A 32 0.77 -9.20 -3.80
CA PHE A 32 1.21 -7.82 -3.60
C PHE A 32 0.33 -6.80 -4.34
N LEU A 33 -0.05 -7.07 -5.59
CA LEU A 33 -0.96 -6.22 -6.35
C LEU A 33 -2.37 -6.20 -5.74
N HIS A 34 -2.88 -7.35 -5.29
CA HIS A 34 -4.17 -7.41 -4.57
C HIS A 34 -4.13 -6.60 -3.27
N ALA A 35 -3.04 -6.68 -2.51
CA ALA A 35 -2.86 -5.88 -1.30
C ALA A 35 -2.85 -4.37 -1.59
N LEU A 36 -2.22 -3.93 -2.67
CA LEU A 36 -2.22 -2.51 -3.08
C LEU A 36 -3.54 -2.05 -3.69
N ASN A 37 -4.35 -2.96 -4.21
CA ASN A 37 -5.70 -2.62 -4.65
C ASN A 37 -6.69 -2.50 -3.48
N PHE A 38 -6.35 -3.09 -2.33
CA PHE A 38 -7.24 -3.31 -1.18
C PHE A 38 -8.47 -4.17 -1.55
N PRO A 39 -9.07 -4.86 -0.55
CA PRO A 39 -10.29 -5.64 -0.79
C PRO A 39 -11.38 -4.78 -1.44
N GLN A 40 -12.10 -5.32 -2.42
CA GLN A 40 -13.17 -4.56 -3.10
C GLN A 40 -14.46 -4.53 -2.27
N ASP A 41 -14.75 -5.63 -1.59
CA ASP A 41 -15.97 -5.85 -0.83
C ASP A 41 -15.71 -6.86 0.32
N PRO A 42 -16.68 -7.07 1.23
CA PRO A 42 -16.53 -8.01 2.35
C PRO A 42 -16.35 -9.48 1.94
N GLU A 43 -16.71 -9.85 0.71
CA GLU A 43 -16.61 -11.21 0.17
C GLU A 43 -15.28 -11.47 -0.55
N ASP A 44 -14.45 -10.43 -0.74
CA ASP A 44 -13.10 -10.51 -1.35
C ASP A 44 -12.07 -11.19 -0.43
N THR A 45 -12.26 -12.49 -0.24
CA THR A 45 -11.42 -13.34 0.60
C THR A 45 -9.96 -13.37 0.15
N ASP A 46 -9.72 -13.31 -1.17
CA ASP A 46 -8.38 -13.26 -1.75
C ASP A 46 -7.69 -11.93 -1.44
N GLY A 47 -8.41 -10.80 -1.58
CA GLY A 47 -7.94 -9.47 -1.20
C GLY A 47 -7.58 -9.39 0.28
N PHE A 48 -8.43 -9.91 1.17
CA PHE A 48 -8.13 -9.96 2.60
C PHE A 48 -6.93 -10.86 2.93
N ARG A 49 -6.79 -12.01 2.26
CA ARG A 49 -5.62 -12.88 2.42
C ARG A 49 -4.35 -12.16 2.02
N ALA A 50 -4.34 -11.56 0.82
CA ALA A 50 -3.23 -10.80 0.27
C ALA A 50 -2.84 -9.63 1.19
N LEU A 51 -3.82 -8.85 1.66
CA LEU A 51 -3.61 -7.75 2.59
C LEU A 51 -2.95 -8.22 3.90
N ARG A 52 -3.46 -9.31 4.49
CA ARG A 52 -2.88 -9.89 5.72
C ARG A 52 -1.45 -10.38 5.51
N LEU A 53 -1.14 -10.98 4.36
CA LEU A 53 0.22 -11.41 4.03
C LEU A 53 1.17 -10.21 3.85
N ALA A 54 0.71 -9.16 3.17
CA ALA A 54 1.51 -7.96 2.93
C ALA A 54 1.79 -7.18 4.22
N LEU A 55 0.84 -7.12 5.16
CA LEU A 55 1.02 -6.50 6.49
C LEU A 55 1.93 -7.30 7.42
N LYS A 56 2.05 -8.62 7.24
CA LYS A 56 3.00 -9.45 8.01
C LYS A 56 4.46 -9.30 7.55
N SER A 57 4.68 -8.80 6.34
CA SER A 57 6.02 -8.65 5.78
C SER A 57 6.59 -7.26 6.12
N PRO A 58 7.72 -7.18 6.85
CA PRO A 58 8.33 -5.90 7.22
C PRO A 58 8.72 -5.01 6.03
N ARG A 59 8.92 -5.63 4.85
CA ARG A 59 9.31 -4.92 3.63
C ARG A 59 8.13 -4.25 2.93
N THR A 60 6.91 -4.75 3.09
CA THR A 60 5.72 -4.26 2.38
C THR A 60 4.73 -3.56 3.29
N ALA A 61 4.69 -3.91 4.58
CA ALA A 61 3.76 -3.34 5.54
C ALA A 61 3.79 -1.80 5.57
N PRO A 62 4.95 -1.11 5.57
CA PRO A 62 4.98 0.36 5.60
C PRO A 62 4.29 1.00 4.39
N LEU A 63 4.47 0.43 3.19
CA LEU A 63 3.80 0.92 1.99
C LEU A 63 2.28 0.71 2.08
N VAL A 64 1.85 -0.48 2.50
CA VAL A 64 0.42 -0.80 2.59
C VAL A 64 -0.28 0.08 3.62
N GLN A 65 0.35 0.31 4.77
CA GLN A 65 -0.17 1.21 5.80
C GLN A 65 -0.25 2.65 5.30
N ALA A 66 0.83 3.17 4.72
CA ALA A 66 0.85 4.52 4.16
C ALA A 66 -0.19 4.70 3.04
N ALA A 67 -0.39 3.68 2.21
CA ALA A 67 -1.42 3.68 1.17
C ALA A 67 -2.83 3.70 1.78
N GLN A 68 -3.07 2.91 2.82
CA GLN A 68 -4.35 2.88 3.52
C GLN A 68 -4.67 4.25 4.13
N ASP A 69 -3.70 4.88 4.79
CA ASP A 69 -3.88 6.18 5.43
C ASP A 69 -4.17 7.26 4.38
N ALA A 70 -3.38 7.30 3.30
CA ALA A 70 -3.59 8.24 2.19
C ALA A 70 -4.95 8.05 1.50
N LEU A 71 -5.36 6.81 1.23
CA LEU A 71 -6.67 6.50 0.63
C LEU A 71 -7.83 6.87 1.56
N THR A 72 -7.67 6.64 2.87
CA THR A 72 -8.67 7.03 3.86
C THR A 72 -8.87 8.54 3.86
N LEU A 73 -7.78 9.30 3.86
CA LEU A 73 -7.80 10.77 3.83
C LEU A 73 -8.35 11.31 2.49
N LEU A 74 -8.00 10.68 1.37
CA LEU A 74 -8.61 10.99 0.07
C LEU A 74 -10.13 10.79 0.09
N SER A 75 -10.60 9.69 0.69
CA SER A 75 -12.04 9.42 0.79
C SER A 75 -12.78 10.43 1.67
N GLN A 76 -12.14 10.93 2.73
CA GLN A 76 -12.68 12.00 3.58
C GLN A 76 -12.80 13.32 2.81
N ALA A 77 -11.89 13.57 1.86
CA ALA A 77 -11.97 14.70 0.94
C ALA A 77 -12.96 14.47 -0.22
N GLY A 78 -13.66 13.33 -0.25
CA GLY A 78 -14.62 12.96 -1.31
C GLY A 78 -13.96 12.44 -2.60
N LEU A 79 -12.70 12.00 -2.53
CA LEU A 79 -11.96 11.47 -3.68
C LEU A 79 -11.84 9.95 -3.60
N TYR A 80 -12.50 9.27 -4.53
CA TYR A 80 -12.47 7.81 -4.65
C TYR A 80 -11.67 7.40 -5.88
N MET A 81 -10.68 6.54 -5.70
CA MET A 81 -9.78 6.14 -6.79
C MET A 81 -10.47 5.27 -7.85
N ASP A 82 -11.56 4.60 -7.48
CA ASP A 82 -12.36 3.79 -8.40
C ASP A 82 -13.04 4.66 -9.48
N ASP A 83 -13.34 5.93 -9.18
CA ASP A 83 -13.95 6.91 -10.09
C ASP A 83 -12.93 7.64 -10.99
N LEU A 84 -11.64 7.41 -10.78
CA LEU A 84 -10.55 8.10 -11.46
C LEU A 84 -9.76 7.09 -12.32
N PRO A 85 -10.22 6.78 -13.54
CA PRO A 85 -9.49 5.87 -14.42
C PRO A 85 -8.18 6.53 -14.89
N PRO A 86 -7.04 5.81 -14.81
CA PRO A 86 -5.78 6.32 -15.34
C PRO A 86 -5.78 6.31 -16.86
N ASP A 87 -5.24 7.36 -17.47
CA ASP A 87 -4.99 7.41 -18.91
C ASP A 87 -3.81 6.49 -19.27
N HIS A 88 -4.09 5.43 -20.03
CA HIS A 88 -3.17 4.47 -20.64
C HIS A 88 -1.83 4.30 -19.91
N PRO A 89 -1.74 3.41 -18.89
CA PRO A 89 -0.52 3.18 -18.15
C PRO A 89 0.64 2.78 -19.07
N ARG A 90 1.70 3.60 -19.09
CA ARG A 90 2.90 3.38 -19.91
C ARG A 90 4.00 2.75 -19.07
N PRO A 91 4.23 1.42 -19.13
CA PRO A 91 5.19 0.74 -18.28
C PRO A 91 6.62 1.30 -18.42
N GLU A 92 6.98 1.80 -19.60
CA GLU A 92 8.26 2.45 -19.85
C GLU A 92 8.48 3.71 -19.00
N LEU A 93 7.43 4.51 -18.74
CA LEU A 93 7.53 5.69 -17.89
C LEU A 93 7.72 5.31 -16.42
N TRP A 94 7.05 4.25 -15.98
CA TRP A 94 7.19 3.73 -14.61
C TRP A 94 8.61 3.23 -14.35
N ARG A 95 9.25 2.56 -15.33
CA ARG A 95 10.65 2.15 -15.22
C ARG A 95 11.62 3.33 -15.21
N ARG A 96 11.42 4.30 -16.11
CA ARG A 96 12.26 5.51 -16.16
C ARG A 96 12.18 6.29 -14.85
N PHE A 97 10.97 6.45 -14.31
CA PHE A 97 10.76 7.05 -13.00
C PHE A 97 11.47 6.26 -11.89
N ALA A 98 11.34 4.92 -11.87
CA ALA A 98 12.03 4.08 -10.89
C ALA A 98 13.56 4.13 -11.02
N ALA A 99 14.09 4.39 -12.21
CA ALA A 99 15.52 4.60 -12.47
C ALA A 99 16.02 6.01 -12.05
N GLY A 100 15.14 6.85 -11.48
CA GLY A 100 15.49 8.17 -10.97
C GLY A 100 15.37 9.30 -12.00
N GLU A 101 14.82 9.04 -13.19
CA GLU A 101 14.52 10.11 -14.14
C GLU A 101 13.43 11.03 -13.57
N ARG A 102 13.51 12.34 -13.81
CA ARG A 102 12.58 13.37 -13.33
C ARG A 102 12.38 14.46 -14.38
N GLY A 103 11.33 15.26 -14.24
CA GLY A 103 11.02 16.39 -15.11
C GLY A 103 9.97 16.07 -16.18
N GLY A 104 9.64 17.05 -17.03
CA GLY A 104 8.45 17.05 -17.88
C GLY A 104 8.27 15.84 -18.82
N ALA A 105 9.34 15.09 -19.12
CA ALA A 105 9.26 13.82 -19.84
C ALA A 105 8.44 12.74 -19.10
N LEU A 106 8.31 12.85 -17.78
CA LEU A 106 7.51 11.96 -16.93
C LEU A 106 6.16 12.53 -16.53
N SER A 107 5.79 13.74 -16.99
CA SER A 107 4.49 14.35 -16.71
C SER A 107 3.29 13.48 -17.12
N ALA A 108 3.49 12.59 -18.09
CA ALA A 108 2.52 11.60 -18.55
C ALA A 108 2.36 10.41 -17.60
N LEU A 109 3.26 10.20 -16.64
CA LEU A 109 3.13 9.17 -15.60
C LEU A 109 1.98 9.50 -14.64
N GLY A 110 1.72 10.78 -14.38
CA GLY A 110 0.54 11.24 -13.65
C GLY A 110 -0.72 11.07 -14.50
N GLY A 111 -1.13 9.82 -14.73
CA GLY A 111 -2.22 9.42 -15.62
C GLY A 111 -3.61 9.85 -15.15
N ILE A 112 -3.74 10.34 -13.92
CA ILE A 112 -4.97 10.94 -13.40
C ILE A 112 -4.97 12.44 -13.73
N ARG A 113 -5.86 12.84 -14.65
CA ARG A 113 -5.94 14.21 -15.19
C ARG A 113 -7.22 14.95 -14.82
N ASP A 114 -8.07 14.36 -13.97
CA ASP A 114 -9.33 14.97 -13.57
C ASP A 114 -9.08 16.33 -12.87
N PRO A 115 -9.55 17.46 -13.43
CA PRO A 115 -9.28 18.78 -12.88
C PRO A 115 -9.91 19.00 -11.50
N GLY A 116 -11.07 18.38 -11.24
CA GLY A 116 -11.77 18.48 -9.96
C GLY A 116 -11.00 17.77 -8.86
N ALA A 117 -10.57 16.53 -9.11
CA ALA A 117 -9.76 15.75 -8.19
C ALA A 117 -8.43 16.46 -7.88
N LEU A 118 -7.77 17.03 -8.89
CA LEU A 118 -6.53 17.80 -8.69
C LEU A 118 -6.76 19.07 -7.87
N ALA A 119 -7.85 19.78 -8.09
CA ALA A 119 -8.21 20.97 -7.30
C ALA A 119 -8.49 20.60 -5.83
N THR A 120 -9.28 19.55 -5.59
CA THR A 120 -9.60 19.05 -4.25
C THR A 120 -8.35 18.56 -3.52
N CYS A 121 -7.51 17.74 -4.18
CA CYS A 121 -6.21 17.33 -3.62
C CYS A 121 -5.31 18.52 -3.32
N GLY A 122 -5.22 19.48 -4.24
CA GLY A 122 -4.40 20.69 -4.06
C GLY A 122 -4.88 21.55 -2.89
N ALA A 123 -6.19 21.65 -2.67
CA ALA A 123 -6.75 22.32 -1.50
C ALA A 123 -6.41 21.57 -0.20
N ALA A 124 -6.65 20.25 -0.15
CA ALA A 124 -6.33 19.43 1.01
C ALA A 124 -4.84 19.49 1.40
N LEU A 125 -3.94 19.43 0.41
CA LEU A 125 -2.49 19.57 0.64
C LEU A 125 -2.11 20.92 1.26
N ARG A 126 -2.82 22.01 0.93
CA ARG A 126 -2.55 23.33 1.51
C ARG A 126 -3.16 23.49 2.91
N GLU A 127 -4.36 22.98 3.10
CA GLU A 127 -5.20 23.29 4.26
C GLU A 127 -5.06 22.29 5.40
N ASP A 128 -4.69 21.03 5.11
CA ASP A 128 -4.57 19.96 6.09
C ASP A 128 -3.11 19.47 6.20
N PRO A 129 -2.40 19.81 7.31
CA PRO A 129 -1.06 19.30 7.57
C PRO A 129 -0.97 17.77 7.73
N VAL A 130 -2.03 17.13 8.25
CA VAL A 130 -2.09 15.67 8.42
C VAL A 130 -2.20 15.01 7.06
N PHE A 131 -3.08 15.54 6.18
CA PHE A 131 -3.16 15.11 4.79
C PHE A 131 -1.79 15.22 4.08
N ARG A 132 -1.14 16.37 4.22
CA ARG A 132 0.17 16.62 3.61
C ARG A 132 1.24 15.63 4.07
N ASP A 133 1.32 15.37 5.38
CA ASP A 133 2.29 14.43 5.94
C ASP A 133 2.03 13.00 5.45
N ALA A 134 0.78 12.55 5.49
CA ALA A 134 0.38 11.23 4.99
C ALA A 134 0.68 11.04 3.50
N VAL A 135 0.43 12.07 2.67
CA VAL A 135 0.78 12.04 1.24
C VAL A 135 2.28 11.90 1.03
N HIS A 136 3.10 12.70 1.71
CA HIS A 136 4.55 12.60 1.56
C HIS A 136 5.09 11.25 2.06
N HIS A 137 4.55 10.76 3.17
CA HIS A 137 4.88 9.45 3.71
C HIS A 137 4.56 8.33 2.70
N PHE A 138 3.36 8.35 2.12
CA PHE A 138 2.93 7.40 1.08
C PHE A 138 3.80 7.49 -0.18
N LEU A 139 3.97 8.67 -0.76
CA LEU A 139 4.76 8.86 -1.98
C LEU A 139 6.20 8.36 -1.81
N ARG A 140 6.81 8.63 -0.65
CA ARG A 140 8.16 8.13 -0.33
C ARG A 140 8.21 6.60 -0.29
N HIS A 141 7.26 5.94 0.38
CA HIS A 141 7.24 4.48 0.46
C HIS A 141 6.94 3.82 -0.89
N PHE A 142 6.11 4.46 -1.70
CA PHE A 142 5.78 3.97 -3.04
C PHE A 142 6.98 4.08 -3.99
N ASP A 143 7.69 5.21 -3.96
CA ASP A 143 8.93 5.43 -4.74
C ASP A 143 10.02 4.41 -4.36
N LEU A 144 10.25 4.18 -3.07
CA LEU A 144 11.19 3.16 -2.59
C LEU A 144 10.83 1.74 -3.10
N MET A 145 9.54 1.42 -3.14
CA MET A 145 9.06 0.13 -3.66
C MET A 145 9.27 0.02 -5.16
N LEU A 146 8.95 1.07 -5.92
CA LEU A 146 9.17 1.11 -7.36
C LEU A 146 10.66 0.97 -7.69
N ALA A 147 11.54 1.74 -7.06
CA ALA A 147 12.98 1.65 -7.27
C ALA A 147 13.52 0.22 -6.99
N ALA A 148 12.99 -0.46 -5.97
CA ALA A 148 13.44 -1.80 -5.61
C ALA A 148 12.91 -2.92 -6.53
N ARG A 149 11.81 -2.69 -7.27
CA ARG A 149 11.07 -3.78 -7.95
C ARG A 149 10.78 -3.55 -9.43
N ALA A 150 10.64 -2.31 -9.89
CA ALA A 150 10.16 -2.00 -11.24
C ALA A 150 11.04 -2.58 -12.35
N GLU A 151 12.35 -2.67 -12.14
CA GLU A 151 13.29 -3.31 -13.08
C GLU A 151 12.95 -4.78 -13.34
N LYS A 152 12.45 -5.50 -12.32
CA LYS A 152 12.14 -6.93 -12.36
C LYS A 152 10.68 -7.21 -12.68
N MET A 153 9.85 -6.17 -12.80
CA MET A 153 8.44 -6.30 -13.12
C MET A 153 8.25 -6.34 -14.63
N GLU A 154 7.44 -7.30 -15.09
CA GLU A 154 6.95 -7.33 -16.47
C GLU A 154 6.05 -6.13 -16.77
N ASP A 155 5.94 -5.76 -18.04
CA ASP A 155 5.08 -4.64 -18.49
C ASP A 155 3.65 -4.79 -17.99
N ALA A 156 3.06 -5.98 -18.14
CA ALA A 156 1.70 -6.26 -17.67
C ALA A 156 1.55 -6.07 -16.15
N THR A 157 2.61 -6.34 -15.37
CA THR A 157 2.60 -6.13 -13.92
C THR A 157 2.60 -4.64 -13.58
N LEU A 158 3.38 -3.82 -14.30
CA LEU A 158 3.40 -2.37 -14.11
C LEU A 158 2.08 -1.72 -14.52
N VAL A 159 1.45 -2.19 -15.60
CA VAL A 159 0.10 -1.75 -16.00
C VAL A 159 -0.90 -2.07 -14.89
N ARG A 160 -0.94 -3.31 -14.40
CA ARG A 160 -1.81 -3.70 -13.28
C ARG A 160 -1.54 -2.91 -12.01
N LEU A 161 -0.26 -2.59 -11.72
CA LEU A 161 0.11 -1.76 -10.59
C LEU A 161 -0.51 -0.37 -10.69
N ALA A 162 -0.44 0.26 -11.86
CA ALA A 162 -1.02 1.58 -12.12
C ALA A 162 -2.55 1.58 -11.99
N GLU A 163 -3.20 0.46 -12.32
CA GLU A 163 -4.65 0.29 -12.22
C GLU A 163 -5.15 0.09 -10.78
N THR A 164 -4.28 -0.30 -9.85
CA THR A 164 -4.67 -0.45 -8.43
C THR A 164 -5.09 0.88 -7.81
N ARG A 165 -5.94 0.85 -6.77
CA ARG A 165 -6.27 2.06 -5.98
C ARG A 165 -5.04 2.81 -5.48
N SER A 166 -4.03 2.10 -4.99
CA SER A 166 -2.75 2.72 -4.58
C SER A 166 -1.99 3.32 -5.76
N GLY A 167 -1.95 2.66 -6.92
CA GLY A 167 -1.30 3.18 -8.13
C GLY A 167 -1.98 4.45 -8.65
N ARG A 168 -3.31 4.47 -8.68
CA ARG A 168 -4.12 5.66 -9.02
C ARG A 168 -3.87 6.80 -8.04
N ALA A 169 -3.88 6.51 -6.74
CA ALA A 169 -3.55 7.50 -5.70
C ALA A 169 -2.13 8.07 -5.89
N PHE A 170 -1.14 7.23 -6.18
CA PHE A 170 0.23 7.67 -6.46
C PHE A 170 0.29 8.62 -7.66
N MET A 171 -0.40 8.30 -8.76
CA MET A 171 -0.45 9.16 -9.94
C MET A 171 -1.13 10.50 -9.68
N LEU A 172 -2.26 10.50 -8.95
CA LEU A 172 -2.99 11.71 -8.58
C LEU A 172 -2.18 12.60 -7.63
N LEU A 173 -1.70 12.02 -6.53
CA LEU A 173 -0.98 12.74 -5.48
C LEU A 173 0.39 13.21 -5.98
N GLY A 174 1.12 12.37 -6.70
CA GLY A 174 2.40 12.72 -7.31
C GLY A 174 2.26 13.90 -8.27
N ARG A 175 1.16 13.95 -9.03
CA ARG A 175 0.85 15.10 -9.90
C ARG A 175 0.51 16.34 -9.07
N ALA A 176 -0.32 16.21 -8.03
CA ALA A 176 -0.73 17.33 -7.18
C ALA A 176 0.45 18.00 -6.44
N VAL A 177 1.50 17.24 -6.08
CA VAL A 177 2.71 17.79 -5.44
C VAL A 177 3.82 18.16 -6.43
N GLY A 178 3.61 18.03 -7.75
CA GLY A 178 4.61 18.36 -8.77
C GLY A 178 5.77 17.35 -8.90
N MET A 179 5.57 16.09 -8.48
CA MET A 179 6.61 15.06 -8.49
C MET A 179 7.12 14.69 -9.90
N PHE A 180 6.27 14.86 -10.92
CA PHE A 180 6.54 14.41 -12.30
C PHE A 180 7.00 15.53 -13.25
N GLY A 181 7.26 16.74 -12.73
CA GLY A 181 7.62 17.92 -13.51
C GLY A 181 6.52 18.96 -13.60
#